data_AF-A0A1E3K5M6-F1
#
_entry.id   AF-A0A1E3K5M6-F1
#
_cell.length_a   1.000
_cell.length_b   1.000
_cell.length_c   1.000
_cell.angle_alpha   90.00
_cell.angle_beta   90.00
_cell.angle_gamma   90.00
#
_symmetry.space_group_name_H-M   'P 1'
#
loop_
_entity.id
_entity.type
_entity.pdbx_description
1 polymer ?
#
loop_
_entity_poly.entity_id
_entity_poly.type
_entity_poly.pdbx_seq_one_letter_code
_entity_poly.pdbx_strand_id
1 'polypeptide(L)'
;MPKIVHIVLWKLKRPSVLTSTSTEQVFAEAKKAISALKDVPGPETLHLGGPLIDARAKGFDYGWSASISLYIALKSTLAGLYSVFSSAKALQEYATSEAHLKVVKENVLPNVDDVLAYDFELEE
;
A
#
# COMPACT_ATOMS: atom_id res chain seq x y z
N MET A 1 -13.59 -12.15 -20.58
CA MET A 1 -13.84 -10.83 -19.97
C MET A 1 -12.49 -10.31 -19.51
N PRO A 2 -12.15 -9.04 -19.78
CA PRO A 2 -10.84 -8.50 -19.40
C PRO A 2 -10.68 -8.56 -17.88
N LYS A 3 -9.49 -8.95 -17.42
CA LYS A 3 -9.12 -8.88 -16.01
C LYS A 3 -8.90 -7.43 -15.62
N ILE A 4 -9.10 -7.09 -14.35
CA ILE A 4 -8.87 -5.74 -13.86
C ILE A 4 -7.63 -5.73 -12.99
N VAL A 5 -6.73 -4.80 -13.26
CA VAL A 5 -5.62 -4.48 -12.37
C VAL A 5 -6.04 -3.32 -11.48
N HIS A 6 -5.85 -3.49 -10.18
CA HIS A 6 -6.06 -2.47 -9.15
C HIS A 6 -4.73 -2.16 -8.50
N ILE A 7 -4.26 -0.92 -8.69
CA ILE A 7 -3.03 -0.42 -8.09
C ILE A 7 -3.39 0.57 -6.98
N VAL A 8 -2.84 0.37 -5.78
CA VAL A 8 -2.97 1.36 -4.69
C VAL A 8 -1.61 1.78 -4.16
N LEU A 9 -1.37 3.08 -4.15
CA LEU A 9 -0.21 3.70 -3.55
C LEU A 9 -0.65 4.50 -2.32
N TRP A 10 0.18 4.45 -1.28
CA TRP A 10 -0.10 5.08 0.00
C TRP A 10 1.04 6.01 0.40
N LYS A 11 0.68 7.19 0.87
CA LYS A 11 1.59 8.12 1.54
C LYS A 11 1.35 8.04 3.03
N LEU A 12 2.31 7.51 3.78
CA LEU A 12 2.15 7.35 5.22
C LEU A 12 2.25 8.65 6.00
N LYS A 13 1.53 8.70 7.12
CA LYS A 13 1.73 9.67 8.18
C LYS A 13 3.14 9.59 8.72
N ARG A 14 3.75 10.75 8.90
CA ARG A 14 5.04 10.87 9.58
C ARG A 14 4.82 11.27 11.04
N PRO A 15 5.53 10.66 11.99
CA PRO A 15 5.48 11.12 13.37
C PRO A 15 5.94 12.58 13.44
N SER A 16 5.27 13.35 14.27
CA SER A 16 5.67 14.73 14.54
C SER A 16 7.04 14.74 15.22
N VAL A 17 7.79 15.84 15.07
CA VAL A 17 9.09 16.00 15.74
C VAL A 17 8.97 16.02 17.29
N LEU A 18 7.73 16.10 17.81
CA LEU A 18 7.41 16.17 19.23
C LEU A 18 7.05 14.80 19.85
N THR A 19 6.95 13.75 19.06
CA THR A 19 6.63 12.39 19.55
C THR A 19 7.91 11.56 19.73
N SER A 20 7.98 10.82 20.84
CA SER A 20 9.10 9.91 21.17
C SER A 20 9.13 8.62 20.35
N THR A 21 8.10 8.37 19.52
CA THR A 21 8.03 7.21 18.62
C THR A 21 8.94 7.42 17.41
N SER A 22 9.80 6.44 17.11
CA SER A 22 10.65 6.54 15.93
C SER A 22 9.82 6.39 14.65
N THR A 23 10.26 7.03 13.57
CA THR A 23 9.64 6.89 12.24
C THR A 23 9.61 5.43 11.78
N GLU A 24 10.64 4.65 12.12
CA GLU A 24 10.73 3.23 11.80
C GLU A 24 9.62 2.40 12.46
N GLN A 25 9.27 2.69 13.72
CA GLN A 25 8.21 1.99 14.44
C GLN A 25 6.84 2.29 13.83
N VAL A 26 6.54 3.58 13.57
CA VAL A 26 5.28 3.99 12.90
C VAL A 26 5.13 3.30 11.56
N PHE A 27 6.22 3.21 10.79
CA PHE A 27 6.20 2.57 9.49
C PHE A 27 6.00 1.05 9.61
N ALA A 28 6.72 0.38 10.52
CA ALA A 28 6.55 -1.05 10.75
C ALA A 28 5.11 -1.42 11.16
N GLU A 29 4.48 -0.61 12.02
CA GLU A 29 3.09 -0.78 12.44
C GLU A 29 2.12 -0.60 11.28
N ALA A 30 2.27 0.47 10.50
CA ALA A 30 1.45 0.70 9.32
C ALA A 30 1.59 -0.43 8.28
N LYS A 31 2.76 -1.08 8.19
CA LYS A 31 3.03 -2.15 7.21
C LYS A 31 2.32 -3.43 7.66
N LYS A 32 2.37 -3.70 8.96
CA LYS A 32 1.59 -4.78 9.58
C LYS A 32 0.09 -4.53 9.39
N ALA A 33 -0.38 -3.30 9.57
CA ALA A 33 -1.77 -2.94 9.41
C ALA A 33 -2.27 -3.14 7.96
N ILE A 34 -1.51 -2.65 6.97
CA ILE A 34 -1.82 -2.80 5.54
C ILE A 34 -1.75 -4.27 5.10
N SER A 35 -0.88 -5.08 5.72
CA SER A 35 -0.75 -6.50 5.37
C SER A 35 -2.04 -7.30 5.62
N ALA A 36 -2.94 -6.82 6.48
CA ALA A 36 -4.26 -7.42 6.71
C ALA A 36 -5.14 -7.42 5.44
N LEU A 37 -4.85 -6.59 4.43
CA LEU A 37 -5.56 -6.62 3.15
C LEU A 37 -5.36 -7.95 2.40
N LYS A 38 -4.28 -8.69 2.69
CA LYS A 38 -4.03 -10.02 2.11
C LYS A 38 -5.08 -11.06 2.53
N ASP A 39 -5.70 -10.86 3.69
CA ASP A 39 -6.67 -11.79 4.25
C ASP A 39 -8.10 -11.45 3.78
N VAL A 40 -8.29 -10.35 3.05
CA VAL A 40 -9.61 -9.95 2.53
C VAL A 40 -9.90 -10.71 1.23
N PRO A 41 -10.99 -11.49 1.17
CA PRO A 41 -11.35 -12.21 -0.05
C PRO A 41 -11.78 -11.26 -1.17
N GLY A 42 -11.51 -11.63 -2.41
CA GLY A 42 -11.92 -10.85 -3.59
C GLY A 42 -10.91 -10.92 -4.75
N PRO A 43 -9.68 -10.41 -4.57
CA PRO A 43 -8.66 -10.44 -5.62
C PRO A 43 -8.16 -11.87 -5.89
N GLU A 44 -7.90 -12.20 -7.15
CA GLU A 44 -7.26 -13.47 -7.56
C GLU A 44 -5.81 -13.52 -7.07
N THR A 45 -5.12 -12.39 -7.16
CA THR A 45 -3.77 -12.20 -6.66
C THR A 45 -3.66 -10.84 -5.98
N LEU A 46 -2.95 -10.77 -4.86
CA LEU A 46 -2.64 -9.52 -4.18
C LEU A 46 -1.17 -9.51 -3.77
N HIS A 47 -0.45 -8.52 -4.27
CA HIS A 47 0.97 -8.30 -4.01
C HIS A 47 1.15 -6.94 -3.36
N LEU A 48 2.10 -6.86 -2.42
CA LEU A 48 2.55 -5.61 -1.82
C LEU A 48 4.04 -5.46 -2.12
N GLY A 49 4.42 -4.34 -2.71
CA GLY A 49 5.81 -4.04 -3.13
C GLY A 49 6.11 -2.55 -2.94
N GLY A 50 7.37 -2.13 -2.92
CA GLY A 50 7.74 -0.71 -2.72
C GLY A 50 8.40 -0.04 -3.89
N PRO A 51 8.51 1.30 -3.84
CA PRO A 51 9.21 2.03 -4.86
C PRO A 51 10.68 1.61 -4.87
N LEU A 52 11.20 1.36 -6.08
CA LEU A 52 12.61 1.03 -6.29
C LEU A 52 13.45 2.26 -6.63
N ILE A 53 12.79 3.36 -7.04
CA ILE A 53 13.42 4.61 -7.46
C ILE A 53 12.67 5.75 -6.78
N ASP A 54 13.18 6.21 -5.65
CA ASP A 54 12.55 7.22 -4.78
C ASP A 54 12.20 8.52 -5.54
N ALA A 55 13.07 8.93 -6.46
CA ALA A 55 12.86 10.13 -7.28
C ALA A 55 11.58 10.10 -8.13
N ARG A 56 11.01 8.91 -8.39
CA ARG A 56 9.78 8.74 -9.19
C ARG A 56 8.53 8.60 -8.35
N ALA A 57 8.68 8.30 -7.06
CA ALA A 57 7.59 7.91 -6.19
C ALA A 57 6.84 9.10 -5.58
N LYS A 58 7.38 10.32 -5.69
CA LYS A 58 6.70 11.58 -5.34
C LYS A 58 6.12 11.59 -3.91
N GLY A 59 6.75 10.90 -2.98
CA GLY A 59 6.27 10.81 -1.61
C GLY A 59 5.20 9.75 -1.37
N PHE A 60 4.80 8.98 -2.39
CA PHE A 60 4.10 7.69 -2.24
C PHE A 60 5.11 6.58 -1.90
N ASP A 61 5.91 6.90 -0.88
CA ASP A 61 7.02 6.12 -0.38
C ASP A 61 6.65 5.68 1.02
N TYR A 62 6.80 4.39 1.27
CA TYR A 62 7.33 4.04 2.58
C TYR A 62 8.74 4.60 2.66
N GLY A 63 8.94 5.58 3.55
CA GLY A 63 10.12 6.44 3.53
C GLY A 63 11.44 5.70 3.76
N TRP A 64 12.39 5.95 2.86
CA TRP A 64 13.80 5.97 3.18
C TRP A 64 14.46 7.10 2.40
N SER A 65 14.93 8.10 3.12
CA SER A 65 16.10 8.88 2.72
C SER A 65 17.07 8.74 3.89
N ALA A 66 17.74 7.59 4.04
CA ALA A 66 18.99 7.68 4.75
C ALA A 66 20.01 8.37 3.86
N SER A 67 20.63 9.36 4.46
CA SER A 67 21.93 9.86 4.07
C SER A 67 22.84 8.69 3.64
N ILE A 68 23.05 8.56 2.33
CA ILE A 68 24.22 8.12 1.55
C ILE A 68 25.22 7.04 2.07
N SER A 69 25.02 6.37 3.20
CA SER A 69 26.05 5.45 3.76
C SER A 69 25.60 4.02 4.10
N LEU A 70 24.40 3.58 3.71
CA LEU A 70 23.97 2.18 3.90
C LEU A 70 23.22 1.62 2.67
N TYR A 71 23.80 1.81 1.49
CA TYR A 71 23.12 1.63 0.19
C TYR A 71 22.98 0.16 -0.30
N ILE A 72 23.38 -0.86 0.49
CA ILE A 72 23.48 -2.26 -0.01
C ILE A 72 22.79 -3.32 0.87
N ALA A 73 22.35 -3.04 2.10
CA ALA A 73 21.99 -4.12 3.03
C ALA A 73 20.48 -4.47 3.20
N LEU A 74 19.53 -3.68 2.70
CA LEU A 74 18.09 -3.86 3.02
C LEU A 74 17.18 -3.64 1.80
N LYS A 75 17.33 -4.45 0.74
CA LYS A 75 16.40 -4.49 -0.40
C LYS A 75 15.07 -5.21 -0.04
N SER A 76 14.32 -4.69 0.93
CA SER A 76 12.94 -5.12 1.16
C SER A 76 12.13 -4.10 1.96
N THR A 77 11.93 -2.91 1.38
CA THR A 77 11.05 -1.87 1.94
C THR A 77 10.01 -1.47 0.90
N LEU A 78 8.75 -1.62 1.30
CA LEU A 78 7.55 -1.89 0.47
C LEU A 78 6.53 -0.75 0.57
N ALA A 79 5.79 -0.39 -0.49
CA ALA A 79 4.39 0.10 -0.48
C ALA A 79 3.85 0.47 -1.88
N GLY A 80 2.89 -0.32 -2.33
CA GLY A 80 2.28 -0.37 -3.64
C GLY A 80 1.54 -1.70 -3.70
N LEU A 81 0.21 -1.64 -3.62
CA LEU A 81 -0.64 -2.81 -3.79
C LEU A 81 -0.86 -3.00 -5.28
N TYR A 82 -0.67 -4.22 -5.72
CA TYR A 82 -1.07 -4.68 -7.03
C TYR A 82 -2.01 -5.86 -6.80
N SER A 83 -3.25 -5.73 -7.25
CA SER A 83 -4.18 -6.84 -7.26
C SER A 83 -4.85 -7.02 -8.61
N VAL A 84 -5.26 -8.26 -8.87
CA VAL A 84 -5.94 -8.65 -10.10
C VAL A 84 -7.32 -9.18 -9.74
N PHE A 85 -8.34 -8.68 -10.43
CA PHE A 85 -9.71 -9.13 -10.29
C PHE A 85 -10.20 -9.77 -11.59
N SER A 86 -11.11 -10.73 -11.46
CA SER A 86 -11.70 -11.47 -12.58
C SER A 86 -12.59 -10.61 -13.47
N SER A 87 -13.10 -9.48 -12.97
CA SER A 87 -13.97 -8.55 -13.68
C SER A 87 -14.12 -7.21 -12.94
N ALA A 88 -14.61 -6.18 -13.64
CA ALA A 88 -14.98 -4.89 -13.03
C ALA A 88 -16.03 -5.05 -11.93
N LYS A 89 -16.96 -6.00 -12.07
CA LYS A 89 -17.96 -6.31 -11.05
C LYS A 89 -17.31 -6.83 -9.77
N ALA A 90 -16.34 -7.74 -9.88
CA ALA A 90 -15.63 -8.28 -8.73
C ALA A 90 -14.86 -7.19 -7.95
N LEU A 91 -14.25 -6.23 -8.68
CA LEU A 91 -13.62 -5.07 -8.05
C LEU A 91 -14.65 -4.19 -7.31
N GLN A 92 -15.80 -3.90 -7.92
CA GLN A 92 -16.85 -3.09 -7.29
C GLN A 92 -17.40 -3.76 -6.02
N GLU A 93 -17.69 -5.06 -6.08
CA GLU A 93 -18.16 -5.83 -4.93
C GLU A 93 -17.11 -5.81 -3.80
N TYR A 94 -15.83 -6.01 -4.14
CA TYR A 94 -14.72 -5.90 -3.20
C TYR A 94 -14.65 -4.51 -2.55
N ALA A 95 -14.71 -3.45 -3.35
CA ALA A 95 -14.60 -2.07 -2.89
C ALA A 95 -15.67 -1.71 -1.86
N THR A 96 -16.89 -2.25 -2.00
CA THR A 96 -18.01 -2.01 -1.09
C THR A 96 -18.19 -3.08 0.00
N SER A 97 -17.39 -4.15 -0.04
CA SER A 97 -17.54 -5.25 0.92
C SER A 97 -17.22 -4.78 2.35
N GLU A 98 -18.00 -5.24 3.32
CA GLU A 98 -17.80 -4.89 4.73
C GLU A 98 -16.41 -5.30 5.23
N ALA A 99 -15.92 -6.47 4.79
CA ALA A 99 -14.59 -6.96 5.14
C ALA A 99 -13.48 -6.01 4.65
N HIS A 100 -13.53 -5.58 3.39
CA HIS A 100 -12.58 -4.61 2.85
C HIS A 100 -12.67 -3.26 3.57
N LEU A 101 -13.88 -2.70 3.66
CA LEU A 101 -14.09 -1.38 4.26
C LEU A 101 -13.68 -1.34 5.72
N LYS A 102 -13.86 -2.44 6.46
CA LYS A 102 -13.40 -2.57 7.84
C LYS A 102 -11.89 -2.46 7.93
N VAL A 103 -11.16 -3.28 7.17
CA VAL A 103 -9.68 -3.24 7.17
C VAL A 103 -9.17 -1.86 6.72
N VAL A 104 -9.78 -1.27 5.68
CA VAL A 104 -9.38 0.07 5.23
C VAL A 104 -9.58 1.11 6.33
N LYS A 105 -10.74 1.14 6.99
CA LYS A 105 -11.05 2.14 8.01
C LYS A 105 -10.28 1.95 9.31
N GLU A 106 -10.14 0.71 9.77
CA GLU A 106 -9.54 0.39 11.07
C GLU A 106 -8.02 0.25 11.00
N ASN A 107 -7.47 -0.22 9.87
CA ASN A 107 -6.06 -0.56 9.76
C ASN A 107 -5.31 0.41 8.82
N VAL A 108 -5.88 0.74 7.67
CA VAL A 108 -5.15 1.50 6.63
C VAL A 108 -5.24 3.00 6.91
N LEU A 109 -6.44 3.60 6.86
CA LEU A 109 -6.68 5.04 6.97
C LEU A 109 -6.01 5.74 8.17
N PRO A 110 -5.93 5.12 9.37
CA PRO A 110 -5.25 5.76 10.50
C PRO A 110 -3.78 6.09 10.23
N ASN A 111 -3.13 5.35 9.33
CA ASN A 111 -1.70 5.39 9.07
C ASN A 111 -1.30 6.18 7.81
N VAL A 112 -2.25 6.65 7.01
CA VAL A 112 -2.02 7.30 5.71
C VAL A 112 -2.45 8.75 5.71
N ASP A 113 -1.62 9.59 5.11
CA ASP A 113 -1.91 10.98 4.78
C ASP A 113 -2.61 11.11 3.43
N ASP A 114 -2.22 10.28 2.46
CA ASP A 114 -2.75 10.34 1.10
C ASP A 114 -2.80 8.93 0.46
N VAL A 115 -3.73 8.75 -0.48
CA VAL A 115 -3.99 7.48 -1.16
C VAL A 115 -4.25 7.74 -2.63
N LEU A 116 -3.56 7.00 -3.50
CA LEU A 116 -3.83 6.96 -4.93
C LEU A 116 -4.25 5.54 -5.30
N ALA A 117 -5.48 5.37 -5.78
CA ALA A 117 -5.94 4.13 -6.39
C ALA A 117 -6.08 4.33 -7.90
N TYR A 118 -5.62 3.37 -8.69
CA TYR A 118 -5.67 3.40 -10.14
C TYR A 118 -6.05 2.03 -10.69
N ASP A 119 -7.16 2.00 -11.41
CA ASP A 119 -7.79 0.79 -11.92
C ASP A 119 -7.79 0.81 -13.44
N PHE A 120 -7.41 -0.29 -14.08
CA PHE A 120 -7.44 -0.43 -15.53
C PHE A 120 -7.68 -1.87 -15.97
N GLU A 121 -8.20 -2.02 -17.19
CA GLU A 121 -8.36 -3.32 -17.82
C GLU A 121 -7.00 -3.84 -18.31
N LEU A 122 -6.71 -5.11 -18.01
CA LEU A 122 -5.56 -5.80 -18.55
C LEU A 122 -5.90 -6.25 -19.97
N GLU A 123 -5.35 -5.55 -20.96
CA GLU A 123 -5.33 -6.01 -22.35
C GLU A 123 -4.26 -7.10 -22.46
N GLU A 124 -4.66 -8.33 -22.80
CA GLU A 124 -3.76 -9.46 -23.10
C GLU A 124 -3.27 -9.41 -24.56
#